data_AF-A0A7X7EU53-F1
#
_entry.id   AF-A0A7X7EU53-F1
#
_cell.length_a   1.000
_cell.length_b   1.000
_cell.length_c   1.000
_cell.angle_alpha   90.00
_cell.angle_beta   90.00
_cell.angle_gamma   90.00
#
_symmetry.space_group_name_H-M   'P 1'
#
loop_
_entity.id
_entity.type
_entity.pdbx_description
1 polymer ?
#
loop_
_entity_poly.entity_id
_entity_poly.type
_entity_poly.pdbx_seq_one_letter_code
_entity_poly.pdbx_strand_id
1 'polypeptide(L)'
;MYSPEIKAFIREKSNLFWSTPEDRKEEISPGLLVETILNYGSMDDVRKLIRLMGMDEVARVFFSAKGRQKLNYYPQIHNYFSLLFKKYA
;
A
#
# COMPACT_ATOMS: atom_id res chain seq x y z
N MET A 1 -9.17 11.44 6.24
CA MET A 1 -7.84 12.07 6.30
C MET A 1 -6.93 11.11 7.05
N TYR A 2 -5.68 10.88 6.62
CA TYR A 2 -4.81 9.92 7.29
C TYR A 2 -4.51 10.31 8.74
N SER A 3 -4.34 9.31 9.59
CA SER A 3 -3.85 9.52 10.95
C SER A 3 -2.40 10.04 10.93
N PRO A 4 -1.93 10.70 12.00
CA PRO A 4 -0.55 11.16 12.11
C PRO A 4 0.48 10.05 11.90
N GLU A 5 0.18 8.82 12.32
CA GLU A 5 1.06 7.65 12.22
C GLU A 5 1.22 7.18 10.77
N ILE A 6 0.13 7.17 9.98
CA ILE A 6 0.20 6.85 8.55
C ILE A 6 1.00 7.92 7.81
N LYS A 7 0.79 9.20 8.14
CA LYS A 7 1.59 10.30 7.57
C LYS A 7 3.08 10.15 7.90
N ALA A 8 3.40 9.80 9.14
CA ALA A 8 4.79 9.53 9.54
C ALA A 8 5.39 8.34 8.77
N PHE A 9 4.61 7.27 8.56
CA PHE A 9 5.05 6.12 7.75
C PHE A 9 5.29 6.49 6.28
N ILE A 10 4.41 7.31 5.69
CA ILE A 10 4.60 7.84 4.33
C ILE A 10 5.89 8.66 4.24
N ARG A 11 6.16 9.54 5.23
CA ARG A 11 7.40 10.32 5.30
C ARG A 11 8.64 9.43 5.43
N GLU A 12 8.58 8.41 6.28
CA GLU A 12 9.66 7.43 6.45
C GLU A 12 9.98 6.68 5.14
N LYS A 13 8.95 6.37 4.35
CA LYS A 13 9.07 5.68 3.05
C LYS A 13 9.00 6.62 1.85
N SER A 14 9.29 7.90 2.05
CA SER A 14 9.15 8.95 1.03
C SER A 14 9.91 8.64 -0.27
N ASN A 15 11.02 7.92 -0.17
CA ASN A 15 11.83 7.48 -1.31
C ASN A 15 11.11 6.47 -2.24
N LEU A 16 10.11 5.73 -1.75
CA LEU A 16 9.32 4.79 -2.55
C LEU A 16 8.28 5.51 -3.42
N PHE A 17 8.00 6.80 -3.16
CA PHE A 17 7.03 7.61 -3.91
C PHE A 17 7.73 8.56 -4.89
N TRP A 18 8.65 8.05 -5.71
CA TRP A 18 9.52 8.87 -6.59
C TRP A 18 8.75 9.66 -7.66
N SER A 19 7.56 9.22 -8.07
CA SER A 19 6.70 9.91 -9.04
C SER A 19 5.75 10.93 -8.38
N THR A 20 5.75 11.03 -7.05
CA THR A 20 4.87 11.95 -6.30
C THR A 20 5.68 13.17 -5.83
N PRO A 21 5.23 14.41 -6.12
CA PRO A 21 5.85 15.62 -5.58
C PRO A 21 5.89 15.62 -4.05
N GLU A 22 6.97 16.15 -3.46
CA GLU A 22 7.23 16.07 -2.01
C GLU A 22 6.08 16.66 -1.18
N ASP A 23 5.55 17.80 -1.60
CA ASP A 23 4.43 18.51 -0.98
C ASP A 23 3.10 17.75 -1.03
N ARG A 24 2.99 16.74 -1.90
CA ARG A 24 1.79 15.91 -2.08
C ARG A 24 1.91 14.50 -1.52
N LYS A 25 3.07 14.11 -0.97
CA LYS A 25 3.28 12.74 -0.50
C LYS A 25 2.33 12.34 0.62
N GLU A 26 2.02 13.22 1.57
CA GLU A 26 1.06 12.91 2.63
C GLU A 26 -0.40 12.81 2.17
N GLU A 27 -0.69 13.18 0.93
CA GLU A 27 -2.03 13.22 0.35
C GLU A 27 -2.28 12.10 -0.68
N ILE A 28 -1.34 11.17 -0.82
CA ILE A 28 -1.49 10.03 -1.72
C ILE A 28 -2.74 9.21 -1.39
N SER A 29 -3.37 8.67 -2.42
CA SER A 29 -4.54 7.80 -2.23
C SER A 29 -4.18 6.51 -1.48
N PRO A 30 -5.14 5.88 -0.78
CA PRO A 30 -4.91 4.59 -0.13
C PRO A 30 -4.45 3.51 -1.12
N GLY A 31 -4.98 3.55 -2.36
CA GLY A 31 -4.56 2.67 -3.43
C GLY A 31 -3.09 2.83 -3.78
N LEU A 32 -2.61 4.07 -3.94
CA LEU A 32 -1.20 4.33 -4.22
C LEU A 32 -0.29 3.92 -3.05
N LEU A 33 -0.70 4.18 -1.81
CA LEU A 33 0.03 3.75 -0.62
C LEU A 33 0.17 2.21 -0.57
N VAL A 34 -0.96 1.48 -0.68
CA VAL A 34 -0.97 0.02 -0.63
C VAL A 34 -0.16 -0.56 -1.81
N GLU A 35 -0.41 -0.10 -3.03
CA GLU A 35 0.31 -0.55 -4.22
C GLU A 35 1.83 -0.38 -4.06
N THR A 36 2.27 0.81 -3.64
CA THR A 36 3.70 1.13 -3.52
C THR A 36 4.37 0.25 -2.47
N ILE A 37 3.76 0.11 -1.30
CA ILE A 37 4.34 -0.69 -0.21
C ILE A 37 4.35 -2.18 -0.56
N LEU A 38 3.30 -2.71 -1.19
CA LEU A 38 3.26 -4.13 -1.58
C LEU A 38 4.25 -4.45 -2.70
N ASN A 39 4.48 -3.53 -3.65
CA ASN A 39 5.41 -3.76 -4.76
C ASN A 39 6.88 -3.52 -4.39
N TYR A 40 7.17 -2.48 -3.59
CA TYR A 40 8.53 -1.95 -3.42
C TYR A 40 9.01 -1.92 -1.97
N GLY A 41 8.11 -2.10 -1.00
CA GLY A 41 8.47 -2.16 0.42
C GLY A 41 9.10 -3.50 0.80
N SER A 42 9.76 -3.51 1.95
CA SER A 42 10.17 -4.75 2.63
C SER A 42 8.96 -5.43 3.28
N MET A 43 9.10 -6.70 3.67
CA MET A 43 8.04 -7.38 4.44
C MET A 43 7.77 -6.73 5.80
N ASP A 44 8.73 -6.01 6.39
CA ASP A 44 8.51 -5.25 7.60
C ASP A 44 7.65 -4.00 7.34
N ASP A 45 7.81 -3.37 6.18
CA ASP A 45 6.96 -2.26 5.73
C ASP A 45 5.52 -2.74 5.51
N VAL A 46 5.35 -3.92 4.91
CA VAL A 46 4.04 -4.57 4.74
C VAL A 46 3.38 -4.86 6.09
N ARG A 47 4.11 -5.44 7.04
CA ARG A 47 3.59 -5.69 8.40
C ARG A 47 3.22 -4.39 9.10
N LYS A 48 4.03 -3.34 8.95
CA LYS A 48 3.76 -2.02 9.53
C LYS A 48 2.50 -1.39 8.90
N LEU A 49 2.35 -1.46 7.58
CA LEU A 49 1.15 -1.02 6.88
C LEU A 49 -0.11 -1.73 7.42
N ILE A 50 -0.07 -3.06 7.54
CA ILE A 50 -1.18 -3.86 8.07
C ILE A 50 -1.50 -3.49 9.53
N ARG A 51 -0.48 -3.21 10.37
CA ARG A 51 -0.70 -2.74 11.75
C ARG A 51 -1.36 -1.36 11.81
N LEU A 52 -1.01 -0.46 10.88
CA LEU A 52 -1.53 0.90 10.85
C LEU A 52 -2.95 1.00 10.25
N MET A 53 -3.23 0.22 9.20
CA MET A 53 -4.51 0.29 8.47
C MET A 53 -5.49 -0.83 8.85
N GLY A 54 -5.00 -1.96 9.35
CA GLY A 54 -5.77 -3.19 9.55
C GLY A 54 -5.68 -4.14 8.33
N MET A 55 -5.68 -5.45 8.60
CA MET A 55 -5.59 -6.48 7.55
C MET A 55 -6.74 -6.36 6.53
N ASP A 56 -7.98 -6.27 7.02
CA ASP A 56 -9.18 -6.20 6.19
C ASP A 56 -9.21 -4.94 5.32
N GLU A 57 -8.75 -3.81 5.84
CA GLU A 57 -8.70 -2.55 5.09
C GLU A 57 -7.65 -2.59 3.99
N VAL A 58 -6.45 -3.12 4.28
CA VAL A 58 -5.42 -3.30 3.24
C VAL A 58 -5.92 -4.27 2.16
N ALA A 59 -6.57 -5.37 2.55
CA ALA A 59 -7.17 -6.31 1.60
C ALA A 59 -8.28 -5.66 0.76
N ARG A 60 -9.16 -4.88 1.38
CA ARG A 60 -10.23 -4.14 0.70
C ARG A 60 -9.67 -3.17 -0.33
N VAL A 61 -8.64 -2.40 0.02
CA VAL A 61 -7.98 -1.48 -0.92
C VAL A 61 -7.32 -2.26 -2.05
N PHE A 62 -6.58 -3.33 -1.75
CA PHE A 62 -5.95 -4.19 -2.74
C PHE A 62 -6.96 -4.76 -3.75
N PHE A 63 -8.06 -5.36 -3.28
CA PHE A 63 -9.10 -5.92 -4.16
C PHE A 63 -9.97 -4.87 -4.84
N SER A 64 -9.95 -3.62 -4.38
CA SER A 64 -10.66 -2.51 -5.04
C SER A 64 -9.95 -2.03 -6.32
N ALA A 65 -8.68 -2.39 -6.53
CA ALA A 65 -7.93 -2.02 -7.72
C ALA A 65 -8.53 -2.67 -8.98
N LYS A 66 -8.90 -1.84 -9.95
CA LYS A 66 -9.54 -2.25 -11.21
C LYS A 66 -8.88 -1.60 -12.42
N GLY A 67 -9.09 -2.19 -13.60
CA GLY A 67 -8.55 -1.67 -14.86
C GLY A 67 -7.04 -1.43 -14.78
N ARG A 68 -6.60 -0.22 -15.14
CA ARG A 68 -5.19 0.17 -15.15
C ARG A 68 -4.51 0.06 -13.78
N GLN A 69 -5.21 0.34 -12.68
CA GLN A 69 -4.63 0.26 -11.32
C GLN A 69 -4.22 -1.17 -10.96
N LYS A 70 -5.04 -2.16 -11.35
CA LYS A 70 -4.70 -3.57 -11.13
C LYS A 70 -3.40 -3.98 -11.84
N LEU A 71 -3.13 -3.37 -13.00
CA LEU A 71 -1.94 -3.65 -13.80
C LEU A 71 -0.66 -3.02 -13.23
N ASN A 72 -0.77 -2.14 -12.23
CA ASN A 72 0.40 -1.56 -11.57
C ASN A 72 1.06 -2.54 -10.58
N TYR A 73 0.32 -3.55 -10.10
CA TYR A 73 0.90 -4.59 -9.25
C TYR A 73 1.76 -5.54 -10.07
N TYR A 74 2.95 -5.85 -9.58
CA TYR A 74 3.75 -6.91 -10.21
C TYR A 74 3.02 -8.26 -10.12
N PRO A 75 3.05 -9.10 -11.17
CA PRO A 75 2.27 -10.34 -11.19
C PRO A 75 2.52 -11.24 -9.97
N GLN A 76 3.77 -11.38 -9.53
CA GLN A 76 4.13 -12.17 -8.34
C GLN A 76 3.60 -11.56 -7.04
N ILE A 77 3.61 -10.23 -6.93
CA ILE A 77 3.09 -9.49 -5.77
C ILE A 77 1.57 -9.63 -5.71
N HIS A 78 0.89 -9.38 -6.83
CA HIS A 78 -0.55 -9.57 -6.94
C HIS A 78 -0.95 -11.00 -6.57
N ASN A 79 -0.22 -12.01 -7.07
CA ASN A 79 -0.50 -13.42 -6.76
C ASN A 79 -0.32 -13.72 -5.26
N TYR A 80 0.84 -13.37 -4.70
CA TYR A 80 1.16 -13.63 -3.29
C TYR A 80 0.13 -12.99 -2.35
N PHE A 81 -0.13 -11.69 -2.52
CA PHE A 81 -1.05 -10.97 -1.64
C PHE A 81 -2.52 -11.34 -1.88
N SER A 82 -2.90 -11.75 -3.09
CA SER A 82 -4.22 -12.35 -3.31
C SER A 82 -4.42 -13.61 -2.47
N LEU A 83 -3.42 -14.49 -2.39
CA LEU A 83 -3.49 -15.71 -1.57
C LEU A 83 -3.48 -15.39 -0.07
N LEU A 84 -2.62 -14.46 0.35
CA LEU A 84 -2.53 -14.03 1.74
C LEU A 84 -3.86 -13.44 2.23
N PHE A 85 -4.39 -12.44 1.51
CA PHE A 85 -5.60 -11.74 1.93
C PHE A 85 -6.83 -12.63 1.88
N LYS A 86 -6.98 -13.52 0.89
CA LYS A 86 -8.07 -14.50 0.87
C LYS A 86 -8.08 -15.46 2.07
N LYS A 87 -6.93 -15.66 2.72
CA LYS A 87 -6.81 -16.57 3.87
C LYS A 87 -7.03 -15.87 5.21
N TYR A 88 -6.66 -14.60 5.31
CA TYR A 88 -6.55 -13.89 6.59
C TYR A 88 -7.41 -12.63 6.69
N ALA A 89 -8.20 -12.30 5.66
CA ALA A 89 -9.18 -11.21 5.61
C ALA A 89 -10.50 -11.67 4.97
#